data_AF-A0A433NG74-F1
#
_entry.id   AF-A0A433NG74-F1
#
_cell.length_a   1.000
_cell.length_b   1.000
_cell.length_c   1.000
_cell.angle_alpha   90.00
_cell.angle_beta   90.00
_cell.angle_gamma   90.00
#
_symmetry.space_group_name_H-M   'P 1'
#
loop_
_entity.id
_entity.type
_entity.pdbx_description
1 polymer ?
#
loop_
_entity_poly.entity_id
_entity_poly.type
_entity_poly.pdbx_seq_one_letter_code
_entity_poly.pdbx_strand_id
1 'polypeptide(L)'
;MAKLTKKETKIHQQVLDLVYPDEPFTYDEKEFILQNCVVGAIGAFFTPEMLSWDFIIDAGCTGRCIELCAGIGMLLFDQYQRNRPEQITCVELNPEYVMIGQRVLPDAEWIVGDALQYSTNERYDVVYAHPPFGKIKTSEAVIG
;
A
#
# COMPACT_ATOMS: atom_id res chain seq x y z
N MET A 1 20.95 2.07 -9.78
CA MET A 1 19.64 1.98 -10.44
C MET A 1 19.71 0.89 -11.48
N ALA A 2 19.04 -0.25 -11.27
CA ALA A 2 18.98 -1.32 -12.26
C ALA A 2 17.82 -1.00 -13.22
N LYS A 3 18.08 -1.03 -14.53
CA LYS A 3 17.00 -0.96 -15.53
C LYS A 3 16.16 -2.22 -15.41
N LEU A 4 14.84 -2.08 -15.49
CA LEU A 4 13.95 -3.23 -15.59
C LEU A 4 14.36 -4.10 -16.78
N THR A 5 14.38 -5.41 -16.55
CA THR A 5 14.52 -6.42 -17.59
C THR A 5 13.31 -6.36 -18.53
N LYS A 6 13.44 -6.97 -19.71
CA LYS A 6 12.31 -7.10 -20.66
C LYS A 6 11.10 -7.80 -20.03
N LYS A 7 11.35 -8.77 -19.15
CA LYS A 7 10.30 -9.51 -18.43
C LYS A 7 9.57 -8.60 -17.46
N GLU A 8 10.30 -7.87 -16.62
CA GLU A 8 9.72 -6.92 -15.65
C GLU A 8 8.97 -5.78 -16.34
N THR A 9 9.48 -5.29 -17.47
CA THR A 9 8.79 -4.25 -18.27
C THR A 9 7.45 -4.75 -18.80
N LYS A 10 7.40 -5.99 -19.30
CA LYS A 10 6.15 -6.59 -19.79
C LYS A 10 5.14 -6.77 -18.66
N ILE A 11 5.60 -7.25 -17.51
CA ILE A 11 4.77 -7.45 -16.32
C ILE A 11 4.22 -6.10 -15.82
N HIS A 12 5.06 -5.07 -15.75
CA HIS A 12 4.65 -3.74 -15.38
C HIS A 12 3.55 -3.20 -16.31
N GLN A 13 3.69 -3.39 -17.63
CA GLN A 13 2.65 -3.00 -18.58
C GLN A 13 1.33 -3.74 -18.32
N GLN A 14 1.37 -5.04 -18.00
CA GLN A 14 0.16 -5.80 -17.65
C GLN A 14 -0.52 -5.24 -16.39
N VAL A 15 0.26 -4.81 -15.39
CA VAL A 15 -0.28 -4.14 -14.21
C VAL A 15 -0.98 -2.84 -14.60
N LEU A 16 -0.34 -2.00 -15.45
CA LEU A 16 -0.96 -0.75 -15.91
C LEU A 16 -2.24 -1.00 -16.72
N ASP A 17 -2.23 -2.02 -17.58
CA ASP A 17 -3.39 -2.40 -18.41
C ASP A 17 -4.58 -2.85 -17.55
N LEU A 18 -4.35 -3.36 -16.34
CA LEU A 18 -5.39 -3.64 -15.33
C LEU A 18 -5.77 -2.37 -14.54
N VAL A 19 -4.78 -1.59 -14.13
CA VAL A 19 -4.92 -0.44 -13.20
C VAL A 19 -5.60 0.79 -13.81
N TYR A 20 -5.73 0.91 -15.13
CA TYR A 20 -6.39 2.07 -15.74
C TYR A 20 -7.85 1.89 -16.21
N PRO A 21 -8.29 0.73 -16.72
CA PRO A 21 -9.72 0.50 -16.99
C PRO A 21 -10.56 0.55 -15.71
N ASP A 22 -11.73 1.19 -15.70
CA ASP A 22 -12.57 1.39 -14.50
C ASP A 22 -13.44 0.16 -14.11
N GLU A 23 -12.88 -1.04 -14.26
CA GLU A 23 -13.58 -2.30 -13.92
C GLU A 23 -13.19 -2.81 -12.52
N PRO A 24 -14.10 -3.40 -11.73
CA PRO A 24 -13.73 -4.02 -10.46
C PRO A 24 -12.74 -5.18 -10.65
N PHE A 25 -11.68 -5.21 -9.86
CA PHE A 25 -10.72 -6.32 -9.89
C PHE A 25 -11.29 -7.60 -9.29
N THR A 26 -11.03 -8.72 -9.95
CA THR A 26 -11.08 -10.05 -9.34
C THR A 26 -10.04 -10.18 -8.23
N TYR A 27 -10.16 -11.22 -7.40
CA TYR A 27 -9.19 -11.49 -6.34
C TYR A 27 -7.78 -11.72 -6.90
N ASP A 28 -7.65 -12.58 -7.91
CA ASP A 28 -6.36 -12.91 -8.54
C ASP A 28 -5.69 -11.68 -9.18
N GLU A 29 -6.48 -10.76 -9.74
CA GLU A 29 -5.96 -9.50 -10.30
C GLU A 29 -5.42 -8.58 -9.20
N LYS A 30 -6.05 -8.53 -8.03
CA LYS A 30 -5.55 -7.76 -6.88
C LYS A 30 -4.21 -8.31 -6.41
N GLU A 31 -4.10 -9.62 -6.23
CA GLU A 31 -2.83 -10.26 -5.87
C GLU A 31 -1.76 -10.02 -6.94
N PHE A 32 -2.11 -10.18 -8.22
CA PHE A 32 -1.18 -9.93 -9.32
C PHE A 32 -0.65 -8.50 -9.30
N ILE A 33 -1.53 -7.50 -9.13
CA ILE A 33 -1.14 -6.09 -9.02
C ILE A 33 -0.21 -5.90 -7.82
N LEU A 34 -0.62 -6.32 -6.62
CA LEU A 34 0.15 -6.12 -5.39
C LEU A 34 1.56 -6.72 -5.46
N GLN A 35 1.72 -7.89 -6.09
CA GLN A 35 3.03 -8.55 -6.21
C GLN A 35 3.91 -8.01 -7.34
N ASN A 36 3.32 -7.39 -8.37
CA ASN A 36 4.03 -7.06 -9.60
C ASN A 36 4.06 -5.56 -9.94
N CYS A 37 3.38 -4.73 -9.15
CA CYS A 37 3.37 -3.29 -9.37
C CYS A 37 4.76 -2.72 -9.08
N VAL A 38 5.41 -2.22 -10.13
CA VAL A 38 6.66 -1.45 -10.03
C VAL A 38 6.31 0.00 -10.31
N VAL A 39 5.97 0.77 -9.29
CA VAL A 39 5.57 2.17 -9.51
C VAL A 39 6.74 3.13 -9.32
N GLY A 40 7.17 3.73 -10.43
CA GLY A 40 7.97 4.94 -10.45
C GLY A 40 9.48 4.75 -10.31
N ALA A 41 10.22 5.72 -10.86
CA ALA A 41 11.68 5.78 -10.93
C ALA A 41 12.42 5.85 -9.58
N ILE A 42 11.70 5.77 -8.46
CA ILE A 42 12.21 6.06 -7.11
C ILE A 42 12.64 4.78 -6.37
N GLY A 43 12.38 3.58 -6.92
CA GLY A 43 12.75 2.35 -6.24
C GLY A 43 11.95 2.15 -4.96
N ALA A 44 10.63 2.39 -5.01
CA ALA A 44 9.75 2.08 -3.90
C ALA A 44 9.81 0.57 -3.60
N PHE A 45 9.92 0.25 -2.31
CA PHE A 45 9.96 -1.12 -1.81
C PHE A 45 8.62 -1.41 -1.15
N PHE A 46 7.71 -2.03 -1.90
CA PHE A 46 6.48 -2.55 -1.31
C PHE A 46 6.80 -3.79 -0.47
N THR A 47 5.99 -4.02 0.57
CA THR A 47 6.09 -5.23 1.40
C THR A 47 5.92 -6.46 0.52
N PRO A 48 6.86 -7.42 0.51
CA PRO A 48 6.66 -8.69 -0.15
C PRO A 48 5.50 -9.45 0.50
N GLU A 49 4.66 -10.11 -0.30
CA GLU A 49 3.48 -10.86 0.17
C GLU A 49 3.78 -11.81 1.34
N MET A 50 4.81 -12.65 1.23
CA MET A 50 5.15 -13.59 2.31
C MET A 50 5.46 -12.88 3.63
N LEU A 51 6.16 -11.75 3.58
CA LEU A 51 6.46 -10.95 4.77
C LEU A 51 5.18 -10.30 5.32
N SER A 52 4.29 -9.87 4.43
CA SER A 52 2.99 -9.30 4.80
C SER A 52 2.14 -10.32 5.54
N TRP A 53 1.96 -11.53 4.98
CA TRP A 53 1.25 -12.62 5.65
C TRP A 53 1.81 -12.95 7.04
N ASP A 54 3.14 -13.07 7.16
CA ASP A 54 3.79 -13.33 8.44
C ASP A 54 3.58 -12.17 9.43
N PHE A 55 3.72 -10.92 8.98
CA PHE A 55 3.53 -9.74 9.81
C PHE A 55 2.12 -9.66 10.41
N ILE A 56 1.11 -9.99 9.61
CA ILE A 56 -0.30 -9.95 10.03
C ILE A 56 -0.64 -11.07 11.02
N ILE A 57 0.23 -12.07 11.23
CA ILE A 57 0.08 -13.05 12.32
C ILE A 57 0.07 -12.36 13.67
N ASP A 58 1.03 -11.46 13.89
CA ASP A 58 1.22 -10.75 15.16
C ASP A 58 0.47 -9.42 15.21
N ALA A 59 0.42 -8.68 14.10
CA ALA A 59 -0.24 -7.37 14.03
C ALA A 59 -1.76 -7.44 13.77
N GLY A 60 -2.31 -8.65 13.58
CA GLY A 60 -3.69 -8.87 13.19
C GLY A 60 -4.72 -8.27 14.16
N CYS A 61 -5.63 -7.45 13.65
CA CYS A 61 -6.73 -6.86 14.40
C CYS A 61 -8.10 -7.03 13.71
N THR A 62 -9.16 -7.27 14.48
CA THR A 62 -10.55 -7.26 14.00
C THR A 62 -11.24 -5.91 14.20
N GLY A 63 -10.62 -4.97 14.92
CA GLY A 63 -11.16 -3.64 15.22
C GLY A 63 -10.79 -2.59 14.18
N ARG A 64 -10.43 -1.39 14.64
CA ARG A 64 -10.04 -0.25 13.80
C ARG A 64 -8.54 -0.25 13.54
N CYS A 65 -8.15 -0.36 12.28
CA CYS A 65 -6.76 -0.34 11.84
C CYS A 65 -6.41 0.98 11.16
N ILE A 66 -5.17 1.44 11.34
CA ILE A 66 -4.57 2.45 10.46
C ILE A 66 -3.22 1.97 9.93
N GLU A 67 -3.05 2.07 8.61
CA GLU A 67 -1.78 1.86 7.94
C GLU A 67 -1.18 3.21 7.53
N LEU A 68 0.03 3.50 8.03
CA LEU A 68 0.80 4.69 7.63
C LEU A 68 1.84 4.30 6.58
N CYS A 69 2.06 5.18 5.60
CA CYS A 69 2.90 4.88 4.43
C CYS A 69 2.43 3.61 3.71
N ALA A 70 1.13 3.56 3.41
CA ALA A 70 0.45 2.33 2.98
C ALA A 70 0.92 1.79 1.61
N GLY A 71 1.65 2.60 0.83
CA GLY A 71 1.99 2.24 -0.55
C GLY A 71 0.72 1.91 -1.34
N ILE A 72 0.76 0.79 -2.08
CA ILE A 72 -0.40 0.28 -2.83
C ILE A 72 -1.30 -0.66 -2.00
N GLY A 73 -1.00 -0.86 -0.72
CA GLY A 73 -1.87 -1.58 0.22
C GLY A 73 -1.66 -3.08 0.36
N MET A 74 -0.42 -3.57 0.33
CA MET A 74 -0.14 -5.01 0.58
C MET A 74 -0.54 -5.42 2.01
N LEU A 75 -0.07 -4.70 3.04
CA LEU A 75 -0.31 -5.07 4.44
C LEU A 75 -1.80 -5.03 4.79
N LEU A 76 -2.49 -3.94 4.43
CA LEU A 76 -3.93 -3.85 4.65
C LEU A 76 -4.75 -4.86 3.85
N PHE A 77 -4.31 -5.26 2.65
CA PHE A 77 -4.99 -6.31 1.88
C PHE A 77 -4.97 -7.63 2.67
N ASP A 78 -3.81 -8.05 3.17
CA ASP A 78 -3.70 -9.27 3.98
C ASP A 78 -4.38 -9.14 5.35
N GLN A 79 -4.31 -7.95 5.97
CA GLN A 79 -5.07 -7.61 7.18
C GLN A 79 -6.57 -7.85 6.98
N TYR A 80 -7.10 -7.37 5.84
CA TYR A 80 -8.49 -7.53 5.46
C TYR A 80 -8.84 -9.00 5.18
N GLN A 81 -8.02 -9.71 4.39
CA GLN A 81 -8.28 -11.12 4.07
C GLN A 81 -8.32 -11.99 5.32
N ARG A 82 -7.34 -11.83 6.21
CA ARG A 82 -7.16 -12.70 7.38
C ARG A 82 -8.10 -12.36 8.53
N ASN A 83 -8.27 -11.09 8.86
CA ASN A 83 -8.89 -10.69 10.13
C ASN A 83 -10.20 -9.92 9.98
N ARG A 84 -10.55 -9.44 8.76
CA ARG A 84 -11.80 -8.71 8.50
C ARG A 84 -12.05 -7.58 9.53
N PRO A 85 -11.12 -6.59 9.63
CA PRO A 85 -11.26 -5.49 10.57
C PRO A 85 -12.54 -4.67 10.32
N GLU A 86 -13.08 -4.07 11.37
CA GLU A 86 -14.25 -3.17 11.31
C GLU A 86 -14.00 -1.96 10.40
N GLN A 87 -12.79 -1.40 10.43
CA GLN A 87 -12.38 -0.27 9.59
C GLN A 87 -10.87 -0.32 9.33
N ILE A 88 -10.46 0.07 8.12
CA ILE A 88 -9.05 0.32 7.77
C ILE A 88 -8.96 1.74 7.23
N THR A 89 -8.11 2.56 7.84
CA THR A 89 -7.69 3.86 7.29
C THR A 89 -6.25 3.73 6.76
N CYS A 90 -5.98 4.34 5.61
CA CYS A 90 -4.70 4.26 4.91
C CYS A 90 -4.20 5.67 4.65
N VAL A 91 -2.97 5.98 5.07
CA VAL A 91 -2.32 7.28 4.79
C VAL A 91 -1.12 7.03 3.91
N GLU A 92 -1.12 7.62 2.72
CA GLU A 92 -0.02 7.48 1.76
C GLU A 92 0.25 8.82 1.06
N LEU A 93 1.53 9.13 0.90
CA LEU A 93 1.98 10.41 0.34
C LEU A 93 1.77 10.46 -1.17
N ASN A 94 2.03 9.34 -1.87
CA ASN A 94 1.94 9.30 -3.32
C ASN A 94 0.49 9.10 -3.81
N PRO A 95 -0.12 10.08 -4.50
CA PRO A 95 -1.50 9.97 -4.98
C PRO A 95 -1.71 8.83 -5.98
N GLU A 96 -0.69 8.43 -6.74
CA GLU A 96 -0.78 7.29 -7.66
C GLU A 96 -0.93 5.98 -6.89
N TYR A 97 -0.23 5.85 -5.75
CA TYR A 97 -0.30 4.65 -4.92
C TYR A 97 -1.66 4.56 -4.23
N VAL A 98 -2.18 5.69 -3.76
CA VAL A 98 -3.54 5.81 -3.22
C VAL A 98 -4.58 5.39 -4.26
N MET A 99 -4.49 5.88 -5.49
CA MET A 99 -5.41 5.50 -6.56
C MET A 99 -5.38 3.97 -6.82
N ILE A 100 -4.19 3.36 -6.90
CA ILE A 100 -4.06 1.90 -7.09
C ILE A 100 -4.68 1.16 -5.89
N GLY A 101 -4.34 1.59 -4.68
CA GLY A 101 -4.82 1.00 -3.44
C GLY A 101 -6.35 1.07 -3.28
N GLN A 102 -6.96 2.19 -3.64
CA GLN A 102 -8.42 2.35 -3.67
C GLN A 102 -9.10 1.34 -4.59
N ARG A 103 -8.46 0.98 -5.71
CA ARG A 103 -8.99 -0.05 -6.60
C ARG A 103 -8.78 -1.47 -6.05
N VAL A 104 -7.66 -1.71 -5.36
CA VAL A 104 -7.37 -2.99 -4.70
C VAL A 104 -8.35 -3.25 -3.54
N LEU A 105 -8.52 -2.30 -2.64
CA LEU A 105 -9.43 -2.38 -1.50
C LEU A 105 -10.30 -1.12 -1.40
N PRO A 106 -11.44 -1.07 -2.12
CA PRO A 106 -12.31 0.11 -2.17
C PRO A 106 -13.07 0.38 -0.87
N ASP A 107 -13.22 -0.64 -0.02
CA ASP A 107 -13.92 -0.52 1.28
C ASP A 107 -13.05 0.14 2.37
N ALA A 108 -11.75 0.31 2.12
CA ALA A 108 -10.86 1.04 3.02
C ALA A 108 -10.94 2.55 2.79
N GLU A 109 -10.69 3.33 3.84
CA GLU A 109 -10.55 4.77 3.75
C GLU A 109 -9.13 5.13 3.32
N TRP A 110 -8.99 5.81 2.18
CA TRP A 110 -7.68 6.19 1.64
C TRP A 110 -7.47 7.71 1.67
N ILE A 111 -6.38 8.13 2.31
CA ILE A 111 -6.00 9.51 2.52
C ILE A 111 -4.67 9.78 1.81
N VAL A 112 -4.68 10.71 0.85
CA VAL A 112 -3.44 11.26 0.29
C VAL A 112 -2.86 12.24 1.32
N GLY A 113 -1.77 11.88 1.96
CA GLY A 113 -1.20 12.68 3.04
C GLY A 113 0.19 12.25 3.50
N ASP A 114 0.91 13.20 4.10
CA ASP A 114 2.19 12.94 4.76
C ASP A 114 1.95 12.32 6.13
N ALA A 115 2.41 11.08 6.34
CA ALA A 115 2.26 10.37 7.60
C ALA A 115 2.90 11.09 8.81
N LEU A 116 3.90 11.97 8.59
CA LEU A 116 4.52 12.75 9.66
C LEU A 116 3.75 14.02 10.03
N GLN A 117 2.83 14.45 9.17
CA GLN A 117 1.96 15.60 9.40
C GLN A 117 0.50 15.20 9.66
N TYR A 118 0.13 13.98 9.31
CA TYR A 118 -1.19 13.42 9.54
C TYR A 118 -1.52 13.41 11.04
N SER A 119 -2.71 13.89 11.37
CA SER A 119 -3.23 13.87 12.73
C SER A 119 -4.73 13.64 12.69
N THR A 120 -5.24 12.96 13.71
CA THR A 120 -6.65 12.65 13.86
C THR A 120 -7.00 12.52 15.35
N ASN A 121 -8.26 12.78 15.68
CA ASN A 121 -8.81 12.54 17.02
C ASN A 121 -9.40 11.14 17.15
N GLU A 122 -9.44 10.37 16.06
CA GLU A 122 -9.90 8.98 16.08
C GLU A 122 -8.92 8.08 16.83
N ARG A 123 -9.47 7.01 17.41
CA ARG A 123 -8.68 5.94 18.03
C ARG A 123 -8.64 4.74 17.10
N TYR A 124 -7.48 4.12 17.04
CA TYR A 124 -7.23 2.87 16.35
C TYR A 124 -6.72 1.84 17.34
N ASP A 125 -7.13 0.59 17.14
CA ASP A 125 -6.72 -0.54 17.95
C ASP A 125 -5.32 -1.02 17.54
N VAL A 126 -4.97 -0.86 16.26
CA VAL A 126 -3.63 -1.12 15.75
C VAL A 126 -3.18 -0.05 14.76
N VAL A 127 -1.90 0.28 14.84
CA VAL A 127 -1.18 1.13 13.89
C VAL A 127 -0.03 0.29 13.33
N TYR A 128 0.07 0.18 12.02
CA TYR A 128 1.18 -0.50 11.35
C TYR A 128 1.64 0.27 10.12
N ALA A 129 2.85 -0.05 9.66
CA ALA A 129 3.49 0.63 8.53
C ALA A 129 4.65 -0.21 8.01
N HIS A 130 4.92 -0.09 6.71
CA HIS A 130 6.25 -0.34 6.16
C HIS A 130 6.85 1.02 5.75
N PRO A 131 7.36 1.80 6.73
CA PRO A 131 7.77 3.17 6.45
C PRO A 131 8.96 3.19 5.50
N PRO A 132 9.07 4.24 4.67
CA PRO A 132 10.18 4.35 3.75
C PRO A 132 11.49 4.61 4.52
N PHE A 133 12.59 4.03 4.05
CA PHE A 133 13.88 4.05 4.75
C PHE A 133 15.02 4.62 3.89
N GLY A 134 16.04 5.17 4.54
CA GLY A 134 17.23 5.72 3.89
C GLY A 134 17.21 7.25 3.73
N LYS A 135 18.16 7.77 2.94
CA LYS A 135 18.29 9.22 2.69
C LYS A 135 17.42 9.65 1.51
N ILE A 136 16.14 9.83 1.78
CA ILE A 136 15.10 10.15 0.80
C ILE A 136 14.40 11.45 1.18
N LYS A 137 14.04 12.25 0.18
CA LYS A 137 13.21 13.45 0.39
C LYS A 137 11.76 13.01 0.46
N THR A 138 11.21 12.87 1.66
CA THR A 138 9.86 12.32 1.86
C THR A 138 8.89 13.26 2.55
N SER A 139 9.35 14.19 3.36
CA SER A 139 8.49 15.11 4.11
C SER A 139 9.13 16.49 4.21
N GLU A 140 8.32 17.55 4.12
CA GLU A 140 8.75 18.91 4.43
C GLU A 140 8.95 19.13 5.95
N ALA A 141 8.39 18.25 6.79
CA ALA A 141 8.51 18.33 8.24
C ALA A 141 9.92 17.95 8.74
N VAL A 142 10.68 17.17 7.97
CA VAL A 142 12.05 16.76 8.32
C VAL A 142 13.05 17.68 7.63
N ILE A 143 13.35 18.80 8.28
CA ILE A 143 14.41 19.73 7.86
C ILE A 143 15.71 19.25 8.52
N GLY A 144 16.42 18.34 7.85
CA GLY A 144 17.78 17.90 8.21
C GLY A 144 18.85 18.75 7.55
#